data_AF-A0A0Q5AWK6-F1
#
_entry.id   AF-A0A0Q5AWK6-F1
#
_cell.length_a   1.000
_cell.length_b   1.000
_cell.length_c   1.000
_cell.angle_alpha   90.00
_cell.angle_beta   90.00
_cell.angle_gamma   90.00
#
_symmetry.space_group_name_H-M   'P 1'
#
loop_
_entity.id
_entity.type
_entity.pdbx_description
1 polymer ?
#
loop_
_entity_poly.entity_id
_entity_poly.type
_entity_poly.pdbx_seq_one_letter_code
_entity_poly.pdbx_strand_id
1 'polypeptide(L)'
;MTVVDFIAFIRRNWKALVVAVLVGVTAMAAFSFVTPKVYESSSAGFVIAATDGSSADAISGAQTAVTRANAYLPLISSSAVYERIQSDPEANPGGEALNGRLTASVAPGSTLIQVTAEASTPENAAALANGALAALAAVIADIETQSTADRTPQITVVPLENAEPASTPTSPNWLRNLLLGAAGGLVLGFVVAFLRRALDIRVRTVDQLTELFGVGVLGRIPKAGRRAGRKGETVDRITAEAYRALRTGLRFSSVDDETRSVVITSANQAEGKSTIASGLARVTADSGQRTLLIDADLRRPTVAKMLGIDGAVGLSEVLSHQIPVEDAIRPTGTEGLFALPSGHIPPNPSEMLGSAAMRTLVERLSKDYFVIIDAPPILPVTDASIVATVVDGVVFVVASNRTRRPEVTAARRILAQVRGRVLGTVLNMVTAQDGDTGYYYYDRKNSYYTQPQQAATENAAVGRSARRSPRTQALEPVESRAERPTASRRTLR
;
A
#
# COMPACT_ATOMS: atom_id res chain seq x y z
N MET A 1 -11.01 15.52 5.81
CA MET A 1 -10.35 14.85 4.67
C MET A 1 -11.10 15.25 3.42
N THR A 2 -10.40 15.75 2.40
CA THR A 2 -11.03 16.01 1.11
C THR A 2 -11.28 14.69 0.37
N VAL A 3 -12.17 14.68 -0.62
CA VAL A 3 -12.42 13.51 -1.48
C VAL A 3 -11.12 13.03 -2.15
N VAL A 4 -10.23 13.98 -2.50
CA VAL A 4 -8.92 13.70 -3.08
C VAL A 4 -8.01 12.94 -2.10
N ASP A 5 -8.00 13.34 -0.83
CA ASP A 5 -7.23 12.65 0.23
C ASP A 5 -7.71 11.20 0.44
N PHE A 6 -9.01 10.98 0.28
CA PHE A 6 -9.62 9.66 0.42
C PHE A 6 -9.24 8.73 -0.74
N ILE A 7 -9.28 9.22 -1.98
CA ILE A 7 -8.86 8.45 -3.16
C ILE A 7 -7.36 8.12 -3.09
N ALA A 8 -6.53 9.10 -2.71
CA ALA A 8 -5.09 8.88 -2.52
C ALA A 8 -4.82 7.85 -1.42
N PHE A 9 -5.61 7.86 -0.34
CA PHE A 9 -5.53 6.89 0.75
C PHE A 9 -5.85 5.46 0.29
N ILE A 10 -6.91 5.26 -0.48
CA ILE A 10 -7.26 3.95 -1.04
C ILE A 10 -6.15 3.46 -1.96
N ARG A 11 -5.67 4.31 -2.89
CA ARG A 11 -4.57 3.95 -3.79
C ARG A 11 -3.28 3.56 -3.06
N ARG A 12 -3.00 4.16 -1.91
CA ARG A 12 -1.79 3.84 -1.14
C ARG A 12 -1.91 2.52 -0.38
N ASN A 13 -3.13 2.14 0.02
CA ASN A 13 -3.39 0.99 0.88
C ASN A 13 -4.10 -0.18 0.19
N TRP A 14 -4.32 -0.14 -1.14
CA TRP A 14 -5.08 -1.16 -1.86
C TRP A 14 -4.60 -2.59 -1.62
N LYS A 15 -3.28 -2.83 -1.55
CA LYS A 15 -2.73 -4.16 -1.25
C LYS A 15 -3.14 -4.65 0.13
N ALA A 16 -3.13 -3.78 1.13
CA ALA A 16 -3.55 -4.12 2.48
C ALA A 16 -5.06 -4.41 2.55
N LEU A 17 -5.86 -3.64 1.81
CA LEU A 17 -7.31 -3.88 1.70
C LEU A 17 -7.61 -5.23 1.04
N VAL A 18 -6.94 -5.54 -0.07
CA VAL A 18 -7.11 -6.83 -0.77
C VAL A 18 -6.72 -8.01 0.13
N VAL A 19 -5.60 -7.92 0.84
CA VAL A 19 -5.18 -8.95 1.79
C VAL A 19 -6.20 -9.12 2.92
N ALA A 20 -6.73 -8.03 3.47
CA ALA A 20 -7.72 -8.10 4.54
C ALA A 20 -9.04 -8.75 4.08
N VAL A 21 -9.50 -8.44 2.86
CA VAL A 21 -10.67 -9.10 2.26
C VAL A 21 -10.41 -10.59 2.05
N LEU A 22 -9.23 -10.96 1.52
CA LEU A 22 -8.89 -12.36 1.29
C LEU A 22 -8.86 -13.14 2.62
N VAL A 23 -8.26 -12.58 3.66
CA VAL A 23 -8.26 -13.17 5.01
C VAL A 23 -9.70 -13.34 5.52
N GLY A 24 -10.55 -12.32 5.40
CA GLY A 24 -11.96 -12.38 5.82
C GLY A 24 -12.76 -13.46 5.09
N VAL A 25 -12.58 -13.59 3.77
CA VAL A 25 -13.20 -14.64 2.96
C VAL A 25 -12.70 -16.03 3.37
N THR A 26 -11.40 -16.20 3.55
CA THR A 26 -10.83 -17.51 3.96
C THR A 26 -11.31 -17.94 5.34
N ALA A 27 -11.39 -17.00 6.30
CA ALA A 27 -11.88 -17.28 7.64
C ALA A 27 -13.36 -17.70 7.62
N MET A 28 -14.20 -17.00 6.84
CA MET A 28 -15.62 -17.32 6.76
C MET A 28 -15.90 -18.59 5.94
N ALA A 29 -15.10 -18.87 4.91
CA ALA A 29 -15.16 -20.14 4.20
C ALA A 29 -14.81 -21.31 5.13
N ALA A 30 -13.73 -21.19 5.92
CA ALA A 30 -13.35 -22.20 6.91
C ALA A 30 -14.46 -22.41 7.96
N PHE A 31 -15.06 -21.33 8.46
CA PHE A 31 -16.22 -21.41 9.36
C PHE A 31 -17.39 -22.18 8.71
N SER A 32 -17.68 -21.88 7.45
CA SER A 32 -18.73 -22.57 6.68
C SER A 32 -18.44 -24.05 6.39
N PHE A 33 -17.18 -24.48 6.40
CA PHE A 33 -16.82 -25.91 6.29
C PHE A 33 -16.99 -26.67 7.60
N VAL A 34 -16.91 -25.99 8.75
CA VAL A 34 -17.03 -26.59 10.08
C VAL A 34 -18.49 -26.66 10.54
N THR A 35 -19.35 -25.75 10.05
CA THR A 35 -20.79 -25.79 10.36
C THR A 35 -21.46 -27.03 9.74
N PRO A 36 -22.27 -27.79 10.51
CA PRO A 36 -22.95 -28.97 10.01
C PRO A 36 -23.91 -28.62 8.87
N LYS A 37 -23.97 -29.49 7.86
CA LYS A 37 -24.88 -29.33 6.71
C LYS A 37 -26.29 -29.73 7.13
N VAL A 38 -27.26 -28.91 6.77
CA VAL A 38 -28.68 -29.22 6.96
C VAL A 38 -29.35 -29.29 5.59
N TYR A 39 -30.06 -30.39 5.37
CA TYR A 39 -30.87 -30.64 4.18
C TYR A 39 -32.34 -30.57 4.56
N GLU A 40 -33.12 -29.99 3.67
CA GLU A 40 -34.56 -29.82 3.83
C GLU A 40 -35.25 -30.65 2.75
N SER A 41 -36.26 -31.45 3.10
CA SER A 41 -37.04 -32.21 2.12
C SER A 41 -38.52 -32.15 2.49
N SER A 42 -39.39 -32.09 1.48
CA SER A 42 -40.83 -31.92 1.67
C SER A 42 -41.62 -33.08 1.07
N SER A 43 -42.63 -33.57 1.78
CA SER A 43 -43.60 -34.58 1.35
C SER A 43 -45.01 -33.96 1.32
N ALA A 44 -45.87 -34.38 0.40
CA ALA A 44 -47.19 -33.79 0.22
C ALA A 44 -48.32 -34.84 0.21
N GLY A 45 -49.37 -34.58 1.00
CA GLY A 45 -50.54 -35.45 1.13
C GLY A 45 -51.86 -34.69 0.99
N PHE A 46 -52.85 -35.32 0.36
CA PHE A 46 -54.20 -34.76 0.22
C PHE A 46 -55.12 -35.32 1.30
N VAL A 47 -55.89 -34.43 1.94
CA VAL A 47 -56.99 -34.81 2.83
C VAL A 47 -58.28 -34.95 2.02
N ILE A 48 -58.84 -36.15 1.97
CA ILE A 48 -60.10 -36.44 1.26
C ILE A 48 -61.17 -36.79 2.29
N ALA A 49 -62.34 -36.13 2.23
CA ALA A 49 -63.52 -36.52 3.00
C ALA A 49 -64.44 -37.40 2.13
N ALA A 50 -64.82 -38.57 2.66
CA ALA A 50 -65.72 -39.53 2.03
C ALA A 50 -67.14 -38.95 2.00
N THR A 51 -67.78 -39.02 0.83
CA THR A 51 -69.13 -38.48 0.61
C THR A 51 -70.07 -39.60 0.18
N ASP A 52 -71.20 -39.73 0.86
CA ASP A 52 -72.28 -40.68 0.52
C ASP A 52 -73.14 -40.11 -0.63
N GLY A 53 -72.53 -39.90 -1.79
CA GLY A 53 -73.21 -39.86 -3.10
C GLY A 53 -74.15 -38.69 -3.43
N SER A 54 -74.38 -37.70 -2.54
CA SER A 54 -75.19 -36.51 -2.86
C SER A 54 -74.33 -35.30 -3.26
N SER A 55 -74.76 -34.54 -4.27
CA SER A 55 -74.01 -33.38 -4.78
C SER A 55 -74.00 -32.17 -3.81
N ALA A 56 -74.91 -32.14 -2.83
CA ALA A 56 -74.89 -31.17 -1.73
C ALA A 56 -73.83 -31.50 -0.67
N ASP A 57 -73.53 -32.79 -0.47
CA ASP A 57 -72.51 -33.24 0.47
C ASP A 57 -71.09 -33.07 -0.08
N ALA A 58 -70.92 -33.01 -1.40
CA ALA A 58 -69.61 -32.77 -2.04
C ALA A 58 -69.03 -31.37 -1.74
N ILE A 59 -69.86 -30.33 -1.77
CA ILE A 59 -69.41 -28.94 -1.49
C ILE A 59 -69.10 -28.78 0.00
N SER A 60 -69.96 -29.31 0.86
CA SER A 60 -69.77 -29.29 2.32
C SER A 60 -68.56 -30.14 2.74
N GLY A 61 -68.32 -31.27 2.08
CA GLY A 61 -67.16 -32.14 2.30
C GLY A 61 -65.83 -31.47 1.95
N ALA A 62 -65.79 -30.70 0.85
CA ALA A 62 -64.59 -29.98 0.44
C ALA A 62 -64.20 -28.87 1.44
N GLN A 63 -65.16 -28.05 1.92
CA GLN A 63 -64.88 -27.03 2.94
C GLN A 63 -64.49 -27.66 4.28
N THR A 64 -65.13 -28.77 4.66
CA THR A 64 -64.78 -29.54 5.87
C THR A 64 -63.35 -30.07 5.80
N ALA A 65 -62.93 -30.58 4.64
CA ALA A 65 -61.56 -31.06 4.44
C ALA A 65 -60.52 -29.92 4.59
N VAL A 66 -60.81 -28.71 4.12
CA VAL A 66 -59.90 -27.54 4.28
C VAL A 66 -59.78 -27.11 5.75
N THR A 67 -60.91 -27.06 6.48
CA THR A 67 -60.89 -26.71 7.91
C THR A 67 -60.15 -27.78 8.73
N ARG A 68 -60.38 -29.06 8.44
CA ARG A 68 -59.69 -30.18 9.12
C ARG A 68 -58.20 -30.23 8.79
N ALA A 69 -57.80 -30.01 7.53
CA ALA A 69 -56.39 -29.95 7.16
C ALA A 69 -55.61 -28.91 7.98
N ASN A 70 -56.20 -27.73 8.22
CA ASN A 70 -55.61 -26.71 9.09
C ASN A 70 -55.60 -27.11 10.58
N ALA A 71 -56.62 -27.83 11.05
CA ALA A 71 -56.69 -28.31 12.43
C ALA A 71 -55.66 -29.41 12.73
N TYR A 72 -55.23 -30.19 11.73
CA TYR A 72 -54.22 -31.24 11.88
C TYR A 72 -52.77 -30.73 11.85
N LEU A 73 -52.52 -29.50 11.37
CA LEU A 73 -51.17 -28.94 11.27
C LEU A 73 -50.37 -28.96 12.60
N PRO A 74 -50.93 -28.58 13.76
CA PRO A 74 -50.19 -28.63 15.02
C PRO A 74 -49.90 -30.06 15.51
N LEU A 75 -50.62 -31.07 14.99
CA LEU A 75 -50.45 -32.46 15.40
C LEU A 75 -49.12 -33.05 14.92
N ILE A 76 -48.50 -32.48 13.90
CA ILE A 76 -47.18 -32.94 13.43
C ILE A 76 -46.10 -32.85 14.53
N SER A 77 -46.23 -31.85 15.40
CA SER A 77 -45.31 -31.62 16.52
C SER A 77 -45.77 -32.32 17.81
N SER A 78 -46.79 -33.18 17.74
CA SER A 78 -47.30 -33.91 18.89
C SER A 78 -46.41 -35.10 19.27
N SER A 79 -46.44 -35.49 20.55
CA SER A 79 -45.71 -36.66 21.03
C SER A 79 -46.12 -37.96 20.35
N ALA A 80 -47.40 -38.10 19.98
CA ALA A 80 -47.93 -39.29 19.31
C ALA A 80 -47.32 -39.50 17.92
N VAL A 81 -47.08 -38.41 17.16
CA VAL A 81 -46.43 -38.47 15.86
C VAL A 81 -44.94 -38.75 16.03
N TYR A 82 -44.27 -38.11 16.99
CA TYR A 82 -42.84 -38.33 17.26
C TYR A 82 -42.53 -39.76 17.72
N GLU A 83 -43.36 -40.35 18.58
CA GLU A 83 -43.19 -41.73 19.06
C GLU A 83 -43.31 -42.73 17.90
N ARG A 84 -44.24 -42.51 16.97
CA ARG A 84 -44.39 -43.34 15.76
C ARG A 84 -43.19 -43.26 14.84
N ILE A 85 -42.68 -42.05 14.58
CA ILE A 85 -41.48 -41.84 13.76
C ILE A 85 -40.25 -42.49 14.41
N GLN A 86 -40.14 -42.48 15.75
CA GLN A 86 -39.05 -43.15 16.47
C GLN A 86 -39.19 -44.67 16.50
N SER A 87 -40.42 -45.19 16.49
CA SER A 87 -40.69 -46.64 16.49
C SER A 87 -40.48 -47.31 15.12
N ASP A 88 -40.46 -46.53 14.05
CA ASP A 88 -40.27 -47.01 12.67
C ASP A 88 -38.83 -46.72 12.19
N PRO A 89 -37.97 -47.76 12.05
CA PRO A 89 -36.60 -47.60 11.57
C PRO A 89 -36.50 -47.07 10.13
N GLU A 90 -37.54 -47.23 9.31
CA GLU A 90 -37.56 -46.71 7.93
C GLU A 90 -37.89 -45.21 7.90
N ALA A 91 -38.64 -44.71 8.89
CA ALA A 91 -39.02 -43.30 9.02
C ALA A 91 -37.90 -42.42 9.63
N ASN A 92 -37.02 -42.99 10.46
CA ASN A 92 -35.87 -42.28 11.04
C ASN A 92 -34.61 -43.16 11.08
N PRO A 93 -34.01 -43.47 9.91
CA PRO A 93 -32.85 -44.37 9.82
C PRO A 93 -31.61 -43.85 10.57
N GLY A 94 -31.54 -42.54 10.85
CA GLY A 94 -30.44 -41.90 11.59
C GLY A 94 -30.66 -41.69 13.09
N GLY A 95 -31.85 -41.99 13.62
CA GLY A 95 -32.19 -41.74 15.03
C GLY A 95 -32.07 -40.28 15.45
N GLU A 96 -32.27 -39.33 14.53
CA GLU A 96 -32.07 -37.90 14.79
C GLU A 96 -33.18 -37.33 15.70
N ALA A 97 -32.82 -36.35 16.54
CA ALA A 97 -33.79 -35.69 17.43
C ALA A 97 -34.79 -34.85 16.62
N LEU A 98 -36.09 -35.10 16.83
CA LEU A 98 -37.19 -34.55 16.01
C LEU A 98 -37.63 -33.14 16.43
N ASN A 99 -37.25 -32.69 17.62
CA ASN A 99 -37.72 -31.42 18.19
C ASN A 99 -37.29 -30.23 17.33
N GLY A 100 -38.28 -29.55 16.73
CA GLY A 100 -38.08 -28.34 15.93
C GLY A 100 -37.55 -28.58 14.52
N ARG A 101 -37.51 -29.83 14.05
CA ARG A 101 -37.03 -30.20 12.71
C ARG A 101 -38.13 -30.61 11.73
N LEU A 102 -39.37 -30.64 12.21
CA LEU A 102 -40.56 -30.93 11.42
C LEU A 102 -41.44 -29.69 11.40
N THR A 103 -41.81 -29.27 10.20
CA THR A 103 -42.76 -28.19 9.98
C THR A 103 -43.83 -28.67 9.00
N ALA A 104 -45.08 -28.28 9.24
CA ALA A 104 -46.17 -28.55 8.30
C ALA A 104 -46.81 -27.24 7.88
N SER A 105 -47.20 -27.17 6.61
CA SER A 105 -47.92 -26.04 6.05
C SER A 105 -49.04 -26.52 5.13
N VAL A 106 -50.11 -25.75 5.03
CA VAL A 106 -51.23 -25.99 4.11
C VAL A 106 -51.36 -24.77 3.21
N ALA A 107 -51.48 -24.99 1.90
CA ALA A 107 -51.69 -23.90 0.95
C ALA A 107 -53.07 -23.25 1.18
N PRO A 108 -53.21 -21.91 1.10
CA PRO A 108 -54.47 -21.22 1.35
C PRO A 108 -55.62 -21.76 0.49
N GLY A 109 -56.71 -22.20 1.13
CA GLY A 109 -57.89 -22.76 0.45
C GLY A 109 -57.70 -24.17 -0.12
N SER A 110 -56.61 -24.86 0.22
CA SER A 110 -56.29 -26.23 -0.23
C SER A 110 -56.42 -27.26 0.89
N THR A 111 -56.61 -28.52 0.52
CA THR A 111 -56.52 -29.69 1.41
C THR A 111 -55.15 -30.37 1.36
N LEU A 112 -54.19 -29.75 0.66
CA LEU A 112 -52.82 -30.23 0.53
C LEU A 112 -52.01 -29.87 1.78
N ILE A 113 -51.61 -30.89 2.53
CA ILE A 113 -50.68 -30.77 3.65
C ILE A 113 -49.27 -31.04 3.10
N GLN A 114 -48.38 -30.06 3.24
CA GLN A 114 -46.96 -30.20 2.95
C GLN A 114 -46.19 -30.31 4.27
N VAL A 115 -45.45 -31.40 4.42
CA VAL A 115 -44.60 -31.68 5.57
C VAL A 115 -43.15 -31.53 5.16
N THR A 116 -42.42 -30.63 5.83
CA THR A 116 -41.01 -30.37 5.60
C THR A 116 -40.19 -30.84 6.78
N ALA A 117 -39.16 -31.65 6.51
CA ALA A 117 -38.23 -32.17 7.49
C ALA A 117 -36.80 -31.66 7.24
N GLU A 118 -36.11 -31.29 8.33
CA GLU A 118 -34.69 -30.94 8.33
C GLU A 118 -33.84 -32.09 8.90
N ALA A 119 -32.84 -32.55 8.15
CA ALA A 119 -31.92 -33.59 8.62
C ALA A 119 -30.47 -33.35 8.19
N SER A 120 -29.55 -34.11 8.79
CA SER A 120 -28.11 -34.00 8.54
C SER A 120 -27.67 -34.63 7.21
N THR A 121 -28.51 -35.48 6.61
CA THR A 121 -28.29 -36.11 5.30
C THR A 121 -29.52 -35.96 4.39
N PRO A 122 -29.32 -35.92 3.04
CA PRO A 122 -30.44 -35.83 2.09
C PRO A 122 -31.41 -37.01 2.19
N GLU A 123 -30.88 -38.21 2.41
CA GLU A 123 -31.66 -39.45 2.53
C GLU A 123 -32.49 -39.45 3.81
N ASN A 124 -31.93 -39.03 4.95
CA ASN A 124 -32.67 -38.92 6.20
C ASN A 124 -33.74 -37.83 6.13
N ALA A 125 -33.50 -36.71 5.44
CA ALA A 125 -34.48 -35.64 5.30
C ALA A 125 -35.71 -36.11 4.51
N ALA A 126 -35.50 -36.84 3.41
CA ALA A 126 -36.57 -37.42 2.61
C ALA A 126 -37.32 -38.52 3.38
N ALA A 127 -36.60 -39.44 4.04
CA ALA A 127 -37.19 -40.49 4.86
C ALA A 127 -38.02 -39.91 6.02
N LEU A 128 -37.50 -38.86 6.68
CA LEU A 128 -38.17 -38.20 7.79
C LEU A 128 -39.42 -37.43 7.36
N ALA A 129 -39.40 -36.76 6.21
CA ALA A 129 -40.57 -36.07 5.66
C ALA A 129 -41.69 -37.07 5.28
N ASN A 130 -41.33 -38.18 4.64
CA ASN A 130 -42.27 -39.24 4.25
C ASN A 130 -42.83 -39.96 5.48
N GLY A 131 -41.96 -40.33 6.42
CA GLY A 131 -42.34 -40.96 7.68
C GLY A 131 -43.23 -40.06 8.54
N ALA A 132 -42.95 -38.76 8.58
CA ALA A 132 -43.79 -37.80 9.30
C ALA A 132 -45.19 -37.66 8.69
N LEU A 133 -45.31 -37.66 7.36
CA LEU A 133 -46.62 -37.64 6.69
C LEU A 133 -47.41 -38.95 6.94
N ALA A 134 -46.74 -40.10 6.88
CA ALA A 134 -47.35 -41.40 7.16
C ALA A 134 -47.79 -41.54 8.63
N ALA A 135 -46.95 -41.11 9.57
CA ALA A 135 -47.27 -41.09 11.00
C ALA A 135 -48.45 -40.15 11.30
N LEU A 136 -48.48 -38.96 10.68
CA LEU A 136 -49.61 -38.03 10.79
C LEU A 136 -50.91 -38.66 10.25
N ALA A 137 -50.86 -39.30 9.08
CA ALA A 137 -52.01 -39.99 8.50
C ALA A 137 -52.55 -41.10 9.41
N ALA A 138 -51.65 -41.88 10.03
CA ALA A 138 -52.02 -42.96 10.93
C ALA A 138 -52.61 -42.44 12.27
N VAL A 139 -52.10 -41.33 12.81
CA VAL A 139 -52.67 -40.70 14.01
C VAL A 139 -54.05 -40.12 13.72
N ILE A 140 -54.25 -39.49 12.55
CA ILE A 140 -55.57 -39.01 12.12
C ILE A 140 -56.55 -40.18 11.97
N ALA A 141 -56.12 -41.30 11.38
CA ALA A 141 -56.96 -42.50 11.24
C ALA A 141 -57.40 -43.06 12.60
N ASP A 142 -56.53 -43.06 13.62
CA ASP A 142 -56.88 -43.51 14.97
C ASP A 142 -57.88 -42.59 15.68
N ILE A 143 -57.74 -41.27 15.50
CA ILE A 143 -58.67 -40.29 16.08
C ILE A 143 -60.07 -40.43 15.45
N GLU A 144 -60.12 -40.62 14.13
CA GLU A 144 -61.39 -40.76 13.40
C GLU A 144 -62.06 -42.13 13.67
N THR A 145 -61.28 -43.21 13.83
CA THR A 145 -61.84 -44.55 14.14
C THR A 145 -62.36 -44.67 15.58
N GLN A 146 -61.73 -44.00 16.55
CA GLN A 146 -62.27 -43.93 17.92
C GLN A 146 -63.59 -43.17 18.02
N SER A 147 -63.88 -42.30 17.05
CA SER A 147 -65.06 -41.44 17.05
C SER A 147 -66.28 -42.09 16.38
N THR A 148 -66.17 -43.26 15.75
CA THR A 148 -67.31 -43.88 15.03
C THR A 148 -67.25 -45.41 15.04
N ALA A 149 -68.04 -46.04 15.91
CA ALA A 149 -67.93 -47.44 16.30
C ALA A 149 -68.33 -48.51 15.27
N ASP A 150 -68.59 -48.22 13.98
CA ASP A 150 -68.90 -49.32 13.02
C ASP A 150 -68.91 -49.02 11.50
N ARG A 151 -68.21 -47.99 10.99
CA ARG A 151 -68.08 -47.81 9.52
C ARG A 151 -66.71 -47.30 9.09
N THR A 152 -66.33 -47.68 7.86
CA THR A 152 -65.07 -47.36 7.16
C THR A 152 -64.60 -45.92 7.36
N PRO A 153 -63.28 -45.68 7.48
CA PRO A 153 -62.72 -44.36 7.76
C PRO A 153 -63.18 -43.35 6.71
N GLN A 154 -63.94 -42.35 7.14
CA GLN A 154 -64.48 -41.33 6.24
C GLN A 154 -63.43 -40.30 5.81
N ILE A 155 -62.23 -40.28 6.39
CA ILE A 155 -61.15 -39.38 5.98
C ILE A 155 -59.86 -40.16 5.89
N THR A 156 -59.27 -40.19 4.69
CA THR A 156 -57.98 -40.81 4.45
C THR A 156 -57.03 -39.77 3.88
N VAL A 157 -55.85 -39.66 4.48
CA VAL A 157 -54.74 -38.92 3.90
C VAL A 157 -54.03 -39.84 2.93
N VAL A 158 -54.10 -39.54 1.63
CA VAL A 158 -53.37 -40.31 0.62
C VAL A 158 -52.08 -39.55 0.28
N PRO A 159 -50.90 -40.16 0.46
CA PRO A 159 -49.65 -39.56 0.00
C PRO A 159 -49.69 -39.48 -1.52
N LEU A 160 -49.55 -38.26 -2.07
CA LEU A 160 -49.59 -38.03 -3.51
C LEU A 160 -48.17 -37.97 -4.10
N GLU A 161 -47.21 -37.44 -3.34
CA GLU A 161 -45.84 -37.22 -3.77
C GLU A 161 -44.88 -37.52 -2.62
N ASN A 162 -44.02 -38.52 -2.80
CA ASN A 162 -42.96 -38.85 -1.85
C ASN A 162 -41.85 -37.80 -1.93
N ALA A 163 -41.32 -37.38 -0.79
CA ALA A 163 -40.18 -36.48 -0.72
C ALA A 163 -38.98 -37.08 -1.44
N GLU A 164 -38.41 -36.33 -2.39
CA GLU A 164 -37.14 -36.66 -3.02
C GLU A 164 -35.97 -36.06 -2.21
N PRO A 165 -34.80 -36.73 -2.18
CA PRO A 165 -33.62 -36.22 -1.51
C PRO A 165 -33.18 -34.87 -2.10
N ALA A 166 -33.09 -33.82 -1.27
CA ALA A 166 -32.66 -32.52 -1.75
C ALA A 166 -31.22 -32.54 -2.29
N SER A 167 -31.05 -32.07 -3.53
CA SER A 167 -29.75 -32.06 -4.22
C SER A 167 -28.77 -30.99 -3.71
N THR A 168 -29.24 -30.01 -2.93
CA THR A 168 -28.41 -28.93 -2.37
C THR A 168 -28.74 -28.66 -0.91
N PRO A 169 -27.74 -28.48 -0.03
CA PRO A 169 -27.99 -28.15 1.37
C PRO A 169 -28.54 -26.72 1.51
N THR A 170 -29.58 -26.54 2.32
CA THR A 170 -30.19 -25.23 2.63
C THR A 170 -29.30 -24.41 3.57
N SER A 171 -28.49 -25.09 4.39
CA SER A 171 -27.49 -24.48 5.27
C SER A 171 -26.18 -25.26 5.23
N PRO A 172 -25.01 -24.60 5.18
CA PRO A 172 -24.79 -23.15 5.19
C PRO A 172 -24.89 -22.50 3.80
N ASN A 173 -25.42 -21.28 3.75
CA ASN A 173 -25.47 -20.45 2.54
C ASN A 173 -24.07 -19.91 2.21
N TRP A 174 -23.26 -20.72 1.51
CA TRP A 174 -21.87 -20.43 1.18
C TRP A 174 -21.68 -19.04 0.55
N LEU A 175 -22.59 -18.62 -0.33
CA LEU A 175 -22.55 -17.29 -0.94
C LEU A 175 -22.77 -16.15 0.07
N ARG A 176 -23.74 -16.29 0.99
CA ARG A 176 -23.99 -15.27 2.03
C ARG A 176 -22.82 -15.18 2.99
N ASN A 177 -22.28 -16.32 3.40
CA ASN A 177 -21.09 -16.38 4.26
C ASN A 177 -19.90 -15.73 3.56
N LEU A 178 -19.64 -16.04 2.28
CA LEU A 178 -18.54 -15.44 1.54
C LEU A 178 -18.68 -13.91 1.41
N LEU A 179 -19.90 -13.41 1.16
CA LEU A 179 -20.19 -11.96 1.13
C LEU A 179 -19.98 -11.30 2.51
N LEU A 180 -20.42 -11.94 3.59
CA LEU A 180 -20.21 -11.45 4.96
C LEU A 180 -18.73 -11.43 5.33
N GLY A 181 -17.96 -12.45 4.93
CA GLY A 181 -16.52 -12.51 5.13
C GLY A 181 -15.77 -11.42 4.35
N ALA A 182 -16.16 -11.17 3.09
CA ALA A 182 -15.60 -10.10 2.29
C ALA A 182 -15.91 -8.71 2.87
N ALA A 183 -17.15 -8.48 3.29
CA ALA A 183 -17.57 -7.22 3.93
C ALA A 183 -16.82 -6.98 5.24
N GLY A 184 -16.73 -7.99 6.12
CA GLY A 184 -15.99 -7.91 7.38
C GLY A 184 -14.49 -7.66 7.17
N GLY A 185 -13.87 -8.39 6.22
CA GLY A 185 -12.47 -8.19 5.86
C GLY A 185 -12.17 -6.79 5.32
N LEU A 186 -13.09 -6.22 4.54
CA LEU A 186 -12.97 -4.85 4.03
C LEU A 186 -13.02 -3.83 5.17
N VAL A 187 -14.00 -3.94 6.08
CA VAL A 187 -14.12 -3.05 7.25
C VAL A 187 -12.86 -3.12 8.12
N LEU A 188 -12.39 -4.33 8.45
CA LEU A 188 -11.17 -4.52 9.22
C LEU A 188 -9.95 -3.95 8.49
N GLY A 189 -9.86 -4.14 7.17
CA GLY A 189 -8.82 -3.56 6.34
C GLY A 189 -8.77 -2.03 6.41
N PHE A 190 -9.93 -1.38 6.37
CA PHE A 190 -10.03 0.07 6.55
C PHE A 190 -9.61 0.50 7.95
N VAL A 191 -10.05 -0.19 8.99
CA VAL A 191 -9.65 0.09 10.39
C VAL A 191 -8.14 0.00 10.54
N VAL A 192 -7.51 -1.07 10.06
CA VAL A 192 -6.04 -1.25 10.13
C VAL A 192 -5.31 -0.20 9.30
N ALA A 193 -5.79 0.11 8.10
CA ALA A 193 -5.18 1.14 7.25
C ALA A 193 -5.30 2.54 7.87
N PHE A 194 -6.44 2.85 8.49
CA PHE A 194 -6.66 4.11 9.20
C PHE A 194 -5.79 4.19 10.45
N LEU A 195 -5.72 3.12 11.23
CA LEU A 195 -4.87 3.05 12.42
C LEU A 195 -3.39 3.21 12.05
N ARG A 196 -2.91 2.55 10.99
CA ARG A 196 -1.55 2.76 10.46
C ARG A 196 -1.29 4.22 10.07
N ARG A 197 -2.28 4.91 9.51
CA ARG A 197 -2.18 6.33 9.16
C ARG A 197 -2.19 7.22 10.40
N ALA A 198 -3.04 6.94 11.38
CA ALA A 198 -3.13 7.70 12.63
C ALA A 198 -1.83 7.57 13.45
N LEU A 199 -1.20 6.40 13.42
CA LEU A 199 0.09 6.14 14.06
C LEU A 199 1.29 6.65 13.24
N ASP A 200 1.08 7.11 12.00
CA ASP A 200 2.13 7.62 11.14
C ASP A 200 2.45 9.09 11.47
N ILE A 201 3.25 9.25 12.53
CA ILE A 201 3.72 10.54 13.05
C ILE A 201 4.95 11.09 12.31
N ARG A 202 5.19 10.68 11.07
CA ARG A 202 6.37 11.12 10.29
C ARG A 202 6.13 12.49 9.64
N VAL A 203 7.19 13.28 9.51
CA VAL A 203 7.15 14.57 8.80
C VAL A 203 7.26 14.33 7.30
N ARG A 204 6.35 14.93 6.51
CA ARG A 204 6.30 14.78 5.04
C ARG A 204 6.21 16.07 4.26
N THR A 205 5.66 17.10 4.87
CA THR A 205 5.31 18.35 4.19
C THR A 205 6.05 19.51 4.82
N VAL A 206 6.26 20.55 4.02
CA VAL A 206 6.87 21.79 4.52
C VAL A 206 5.99 22.46 5.56
N ASP A 207 4.67 22.48 5.38
CA ASP A 207 3.75 23.12 6.32
C ASP A 207 3.87 22.51 7.72
N GLN A 208 3.91 21.18 7.81
CA GLN A 208 4.13 20.48 9.08
C GLN A 208 5.48 20.85 9.71
N LEU A 209 6.53 21.00 8.90
CA LEU A 209 7.86 21.31 9.42
C LEU A 209 7.94 22.76 9.94
N THR A 210 7.35 23.70 9.19
CA THR A 210 7.22 25.11 9.59
C THR A 210 6.42 25.24 10.89
N GLU A 211 5.31 24.50 11.03
CA GLU A 211 4.48 24.48 12.24
C GLU A 211 5.26 23.94 13.46
N LEU A 212 6.04 22.88 13.28
CA LEU A 212 6.79 22.25 14.37
C LEU A 212 7.98 23.08 14.87
N PHE A 213 8.72 23.69 13.94
CA PHE A 213 9.92 24.44 14.27
C PHE A 213 9.65 25.92 14.55
N GLY A 214 8.61 26.50 13.95
CA GLY A 214 8.33 27.93 14.00
C GLY A 214 9.26 28.79 13.13
N VAL A 215 10.07 28.16 12.27
CA VAL A 215 10.97 28.82 11.32
C VAL A 215 10.72 28.32 9.90
N GLY A 216 11.12 29.13 8.91
CA GLY A 216 10.95 28.78 7.50
C GLY A 216 11.74 27.55 7.06
N VAL A 217 11.25 26.89 6.02
CA VAL A 217 11.99 25.85 5.30
C VAL A 217 12.85 26.52 4.23
N LEU A 218 14.18 26.44 4.37
CA LEU A 218 15.15 27.06 3.46
C LEU A 218 15.22 26.33 2.10
N GLY A 219 14.92 25.03 2.08
CA GLY A 219 15.00 24.24 0.86
C GLY A 219 14.45 22.83 0.99
N ARG A 220 14.18 22.22 -0.17
CA ARG A 220 13.70 20.84 -0.31
C ARG A 220 14.66 20.07 -1.18
N ILE A 221 15.24 19.00 -0.66
CA ILE A 221 16.27 18.25 -1.36
C ILE A 221 15.70 16.91 -1.84
N PRO A 222 15.76 16.61 -3.15
CA PRO A 222 15.35 15.33 -3.71
C PRO A 222 15.99 14.15 -3.01
N LYS A 223 15.28 13.02 -2.93
CA LYS A 223 15.98 11.75 -2.72
C LYS A 223 16.81 11.42 -3.96
N ALA A 224 18.13 11.37 -3.81
CA ALA A 224 19.03 10.95 -4.88
C ALA A 224 18.60 9.59 -5.45
N GLY A 225 18.22 9.58 -6.72
CA GLY A 225 17.79 8.38 -7.42
C GLY A 225 19.00 7.58 -7.87
N ARG A 226 19.10 6.31 -7.46
CA ARG A 226 20.16 5.41 -7.93
C ARG A 226 19.78 4.93 -9.33
N ARG A 227 20.14 5.67 -10.40
CA ARG A 227 19.93 5.21 -11.80
C ARG A 227 20.87 5.91 -12.79
N ALA A 228 21.72 5.11 -13.44
CA ALA A 228 22.52 5.51 -14.60
C ALA A 228 21.60 5.74 -15.83
N GLY A 229 21.84 6.82 -16.58
CA GLY A 229 21.12 7.20 -17.82
C GLY A 229 20.61 8.65 -17.82
N ARG A 230 19.91 9.07 -18.89
CA ARG A 230 19.39 10.45 -19.11
C ARG A 230 18.52 11.04 -17.97
N LYS A 231 17.95 10.16 -17.12
CA LYS A 231 17.23 10.56 -15.89
C LYS A 231 18.17 10.96 -14.74
N GLY A 232 19.39 10.43 -14.68
CA GLY A 232 20.41 10.79 -13.69
C GLY A 232 20.86 12.24 -13.85
N GLU A 233 21.18 12.67 -15.08
CA GLU A 233 21.57 14.07 -15.38
C GLU A 233 20.47 15.07 -15.01
N THR A 234 19.21 14.71 -15.23
CA THR A 234 18.07 15.56 -14.85
C THR A 234 17.93 15.66 -13.32
N VAL A 235 18.13 14.55 -12.60
CA VAL A 235 18.10 14.51 -11.12
C VAL A 235 19.26 15.31 -10.53
N ASP A 236 20.45 15.25 -11.12
CA ASP A 236 21.60 16.04 -10.69
C ASP A 236 21.37 17.54 -10.90
N ARG A 237 20.76 17.94 -12.02
CA ARG A 237 20.39 19.34 -12.26
C ARG A 237 19.33 19.85 -11.28
N ILE A 238 18.29 19.05 -11.02
CA ILE A 238 17.24 19.38 -10.03
C ILE A 238 17.85 19.49 -8.63
N THR A 239 18.76 18.59 -8.29
CA THR A 239 19.45 18.59 -6.99
C THR A 239 20.35 19.82 -6.84
N ALA A 240 21.12 20.18 -7.88
CA ALA A 240 21.93 21.39 -7.89
C ALA A 240 21.08 22.66 -7.74
N GLU A 241 19.93 22.74 -8.43
CA GLU A 241 19.02 23.87 -8.29
C GLU A 241 18.41 23.96 -6.89
N ALA A 242 18.09 22.81 -6.28
CA ALA A 242 17.61 22.74 -4.91
C ALA A 242 18.66 23.25 -3.89
N TYR A 243 19.95 22.96 -4.11
CA TYR A 243 21.04 23.53 -3.32
C TYR A 243 21.21 25.03 -3.53
N ARG A 244 21.07 25.54 -4.76
CA ARG A 244 21.07 26.99 -5.03
C ARG A 244 19.90 27.69 -4.35
N ALA A 245 18.72 27.08 -4.35
CA ALA A 245 17.57 27.58 -3.61
C ALA A 245 17.83 27.60 -2.10
N LEU A 246 18.44 26.55 -1.55
CA LEU A 246 18.86 26.49 -0.15
C LEU A 246 19.84 27.64 0.21
N ARG A 247 20.87 27.87 -0.62
CA ARG A 247 21.83 28.97 -0.45
C ARG A 247 21.13 30.33 -0.45
N THR A 248 20.22 30.54 -1.40
CA THR A 248 19.43 31.77 -1.50
C THR A 248 18.53 31.96 -0.27
N GLY A 249 17.85 30.91 0.19
CA GLY A 249 17.04 30.93 1.40
C GLY A 249 17.85 31.28 2.64
N LEU A 250 19.06 30.71 2.77
CA LEU A 250 19.98 31.03 3.86
C LEU A 250 20.38 32.51 3.86
N ARG A 251 20.71 33.06 2.69
CA ARG A 251 21.02 34.49 2.55
C ARG A 251 19.87 35.41 3.00
N PHE A 252 18.63 35.02 2.74
CA PHE A 252 17.43 35.78 3.17
C PHE A 252 17.05 35.56 4.64
N SER A 253 17.55 34.51 5.30
CA SER A 253 17.36 34.34 6.75
C SER A 253 18.27 35.26 7.59
N SER A 254 19.21 35.93 6.94
CA SER A 254 20.31 36.69 7.53
C SER A 254 20.24 38.20 7.23
N VAL A 255 19.02 38.77 7.13
CA VAL A 255 18.84 40.17 6.70
C VAL A 255 19.42 41.19 7.69
N ASP A 256 19.34 40.91 9.00
CA ASP A 256 19.76 41.84 10.04
C ASP A 256 21.21 41.64 10.50
N ASP A 257 21.76 40.43 10.37
CA ASP A 257 23.13 40.07 10.76
C ASP A 257 23.83 39.31 9.64
N GLU A 258 25.04 39.71 9.29
CA GLU A 258 25.86 38.98 8.31
C GLU A 258 26.26 37.61 8.89
N THR A 259 25.50 36.57 8.53
CA THR A 259 25.80 35.18 8.90
C THR A 259 27.04 34.73 8.14
N ARG A 260 28.11 34.39 8.86
CA ARG A 260 29.38 33.90 8.27
C ARG A 260 29.69 32.47 8.64
N SER A 261 29.05 31.94 9.68
CA SER A 261 29.22 30.58 10.16
C SER A 261 27.87 29.89 10.41
N VAL A 262 27.73 28.66 9.89
CA VAL A 262 26.53 27.86 10.12
C VAL A 262 26.89 26.42 10.47
N VAL A 263 26.12 25.83 11.38
CA VAL A 263 26.19 24.39 11.66
C VAL A 263 25.01 23.67 11.00
N ILE A 264 25.29 22.53 10.37
CA ILE A 264 24.28 21.63 9.82
C ILE A 264 24.19 20.41 10.73
N THR A 265 23.00 20.17 11.25
CA THR A 265 22.70 19.01 12.10
C THR A 265 21.30 18.48 11.79
N SER A 266 20.93 17.38 12.43
CA SER A 266 19.67 16.68 12.23
C SER A 266 19.19 16.03 13.53
N ALA A 267 17.98 15.50 13.56
CA ALA A 267 17.45 14.81 14.74
C ALA A 267 18.20 13.49 14.96
N ASN A 268 18.36 12.71 13.89
CA ASN A 268 18.88 11.35 13.93
C ASN A 268 19.98 11.11 12.88
N GLN A 269 20.68 9.98 13.04
CA GLN A 269 21.67 9.53 12.06
C GLN A 269 21.05 9.26 10.68
N ALA A 270 21.88 9.45 9.64
CA ALA A 270 21.53 9.19 8.24
C ALA A 270 20.33 9.99 7.70
N GLU A 271 20.10 11.20 8.20
CA GLU A 271 19.13 12.16 7.65
C GLU A 271 19.72 13.07 6.55
N GLY A 272 21.02 12.90 6.25
CA GLY A 272 21.72 13.54 5.13
C GLY A 272 22.43 14.86 5.45
N LYS A 273 22.63 15.19 6.74
CA LYS A 273 23.39 16.35 7.22
C LYS A 273 24.70 16.62 6.45
N SER A 274 25.59 15.64 6.36
CA SER A 274 26.88 15.72 5.66
C SER A 274 26.73 15.94 4.15
N THR A 275 25.70 15.34 3.54
CA THR A 275 25.33 15.55 2.13
C THR A 275 24.79 16.96 1.91
N ILE A 276 23.98 17.47 2.84
CA ILE A 276 23.49 18.84 2.75
C ILE A 276 24.63 19.84 2.95
N ALA A 277 25.53 19.61 3.91
CA ALA A 277 26.69 20.45 4.18
C ALA A 277 27.64 20.52 2.99
N SER A 278 27.99 19.37 2.41
CA SER A 278 28.87 19.31 1.23
C SER A 278 28.24 19.97 0.01
N GLY A 279 26.94 19.71 -0.24
CA GLY A 279 26.23 20.29 -1.38
C GLY A 279 26.04 21.80 -1.26
N LEU A 280 25.70 22.29 -0.05
CA LEU A 280 25.63 23.73 0.24
C LEU A 280 27.01 24.38 0.08
N ALA A 281 28.07 23.77 0.62
CA ALA A 281 29.42 24.31 0.53
C ALA A 281 29.88 24.45 -0.92
N ARG A 282 29.61 23.45 -1.75
CA ARG A 282 29.91 23.48 -3.19
C ARG A 282 29.18 24.62 -3.90
N VAL A 283 27.86 24.74 -3.75
CA VAL A 283 27.13 25.81 -4.45
C VAL A 283 27.45 27.21 -3.92
N THR A 284 27.89 27.34 -2.66
CA THR A 284 28.34 28.62 -2.11
C THR A 284 29.71 29.00 -2.69
N ALA A 285 30.63 28.04 -2.81
CA ALA A 285 31.90 28.23 -3.52
C ALA A 285 31.71 28.57 -5.00
N ASP A 286 30.81 27.87 -5.71
CA ASP A 286 30.50 28.14 -7.12
C ASP A 286 29.94 29.56 -7.36
N SER A 287 29.40 30.24 -6.34
CA SER A 287 29.03 31.67 -6.42
C SER A 287 30.19 32.65 -6.26
N GLY A 288 31.42 32.16 -6.10
CA GLY A 288 32.60 32.98 -5.84
C GLY A 288 32.83 33.33 -4.37
N GLN A 289 32.03 32.78 -3.45
CA GLN A 289 32.24 32.98 -2.02
C GLN A 289 33.24 31.95 -1.49
N ARG A 290 34.38 32.40 -0.94
CA ARG A 290 35.35 31.50 -0.31
C ARG A 290 34.68 30.74 0.83
N THR A 291 34.64 29.42 0.73
CA THR A 291 33.85 28.57 1.62
C THR A 291 34.74 27.52 2.28
N LEU A 292 34.57 27.30 3.57
CA LEU A 292 35.27 26.28 4.33
C LEU A 292 34.26 25.31 4.95
N LEU A 293 34.36 24.02 4.59
CA LEU A 293 33.58 22.94 5.20
C LEU A 293 34.39 22.26 6.32
N ILE A 294 33.91 22.33 7.55
CA ILE A 294 34.53 21.69 8.71
C ILE A 294 33.76 20.41 9.07
N ASP A 295 34.45 19.27 9.19
CA ASP A 295 33.88 18.02 9.69
C ASP A 295 33.99 17.97 11.23
N ALA A 296 32.92 18.38 11.91
CA ALA A 296 32.81 18.31 13.37
C ALA A 296 32.09 17.04 13.85
N ASP A 297 31.76 16.09 12.97
CA ASP A 297 31.32 14.74 13.36
C ASP A 297 32.55 13.88 13.68
N LEU A 298 33.23 14.23 14.76
CA LEU A 298 34.42 13.54 15.27
C LEU A 298 34.15 12.08 15.67
N ARG A 299 32.87 11.66 15.74
CA ARG A 299 32.47 10.28 16.06
C ARG A 299 32.38 9.41 14.82
N ARG A 300 31.86 9.97 13.72
CA ARG A 300 31.68 9.27 12.44
C ARG A 300 31.96 10.21 11.27
N PRO A 301 33.24 10.57 11.07
CA PRO A 301 33.61 11.53 10.04
C PRO A 301 33.33 10.98 8.65
N THR A 302 32.83 11.84 7.76
CA THR A 302 32.45 11.44 6.39
C THR A 302 32.89 12.42 5.32
N VAL A 303 33.22 13.66 5.68
CA VAL A 303 33.51 14.73 4.72
C VAL A 303 34.74 14.41 3.89
N ALA A 304 35.83 13.94 4.51
CA ALA A 304 37.07 13.61 3.79
C ALA A 304 36.82 12.59 2.65
N LYS A 305 36.10 11.51 2.97
CA LYS A 305 35.70 10.49 2.00
C LYS A 305 34.75 11.03 0.93
N MET A 306 33.82 11.91 1.30
CA MET A 306 32.87 12.50 0.36
C MET A 306 33.53 13.44 -0.65
N LEU A 307 34.58 14.16 -0.22
CA LEU A 307 35.31 15.10 -1.05
C LEU A 307 36.53 14.48 -1.76
N GLY A 308 36.90 13.24 -1.42
CA GLY A 308 38.06 12.56 -1.99
C GLY A 308 39.39 13.17 -1.56
N ILE A 309 39.46 13.69 -0.33
CA ILE A 309 40.66 14.32 0.26
C ILE A 309 41.23 13.44 1.38
N ASP A 310 42.50 13.67 1.72
CA ASP A 310 43.11 13.05 2.90
C ASP A 310 42.49 13.61 4.19
N GLY A 311 42.15 12.70 5.11
CA GLY A 311 41.52 13.00 6.40
C GLY A 311 42.37 12.63 7.61
N ALA A 312 43.65 12.28 7.43
CA ALA A 312 44.53 11.85 8.52
C ALA A 312 44.80 12.95 9.57
N VAL A 313 44.80 14.22 9.16
CA VAL A 313 45.00 15.38 10.04
C VAL A 313 43.88 16.38 9.80
N GLY A 314 43.31 16.92 10.86
CA GLY A 314 42.18 17.83 10.76
C GLY A 314 41.85 18.55 12.06
N LEU A 315 40.55 18.71 12.31
CA LEU A 315 40.00 19.48 13.41
C LEU A 315 40.53 19.01 14.78
N SER A 316 40.66 17.71 15.02
CA SER A 316 41.18 17.16 16.28
C SER A 316 42.60 17.65 16.58
N GLU A 317 43.52 17.53 15.62
CA GLU A 317 44.92 17.94 15.83
C GLU A 317 45.04 19.46 15.99
N VAL A 318 44.22 20.23 15.27
CA VAL A 318 44.17 21.70 15.39
C VAL A 318 43.67 22.12 16.77
N LEU A 319 42.59 21.52 17.27
CA LEU A 319 42.03 21.85 18.58
C LEU A 319 42.93 21.39 19.74
N SER A 320 43.77 20.38 19.52
CA SER A 320 44.83 19.97 20.45
C SER A 320 46.15 20.73 20.30
N HIS A 321 46.19 21.79 19.46
CA HIS A 321 47.39 22.60 19.19
C HIS A 321 48.60 21.82 18.66
N GLN A 322 48.38 20.65 18.07
CA GLN A 322 49.46 19.83 17.51
C GLN A 322 49.95 20.38 16.17
N ILE A 323 49.02 20.97 15.39
CA ILE A 323 49.26 21.44 14.03
C ILE A 323 48.52 22.77 13.83
N PRO A 324 49.12 23.77 13.15
CA PRO A 324 48.42 25.01 12.82
C PRO A 324 47.27 24.75 11.83
N VAL A 325 46.20 25.54 11.93
CA VAL A 325 44.98 25.33 11.10
C VAL A 325 45.26 25.44 9.60
N GLU A 326 46.22 26.27 9.21
CA GLU A 326 46.62 26.50 7.82
C GLU A 326 47.12 25.22 7.15
N ASP A 327 47.82 24.37 7.91
CA ASP A 327 48.39 23.11 7.43
C ASP A 327 47.36 21.98 7.39
N ALA A 328 46.27 22.12 8.16
CA ALA A 328 45.16 21.16 8.23
C ALA A 328 44.04 21.44 7.22
N ILE A 329 43.90 22.69 6.74
CA ILE A 329 42.96 23.04 5.69
C ILE A 329 43.42 22.44 4.36
N ARG A 330 42.53 21.73 3.68
CA ARG A 330 42.77 21.11 2.39
C ARG A 330 41.95 21.79 1.29
N PRO A 331 42.56 22.12 0.13
CA PRO A 331 41.78 22.46 -1.04
C PRO A 331 40.98 21.24 -1.50
N THR A 332 39.82 21.48 -2.11
CA THR A 332 38.99 20.43 -2.69
C THR A 332 39.09 20.47 -4.22
N GLY A 333 38.43 19.53 -4.91
CA GLY A 333 38.30 19.58 -6.38
C GLY A 333 37.41 20.70 -6.90
N THR A 334 36.82 21.54 -6.04
CA THR A 334 35.99 22.70 -6.43
C THR A 334 36.72 23.99 -6.09
N GLU A 335 36.80 24.91 -7.06
CA GLU A 335 37.43 26.21 -6.87
C GLU A 335 36.71 27.02 -5.76
N GLY A 336 37.48 27.66 -4.88
CA GLY A 336 36.94 28.44 -3.76
C GLY A 336 36.37 27.61 -2.60
N LEU A 337 36.35 26.27 -2.70
CA LEU A 337 35.93 25.37 -1.63
C LEU A 337 37.15 24.71 -0.97
N PHE A 338 37.23 24.91 0.34
CA PHE A 338 38.22 24.31 1.23
C PHE A 338 37.52 23.40 2.24
N ALA A 339 38.25 22.44 2.78
CA ALA A 339 37.75 21.55 3.82
C ALA A 339 38.74 21.39 4.96
N LEU A 340 38.23 21.37 6.19
CA LEU A 340 38.95 20.93 7.37
C LEU A 340 38.34 19.58 7.80
N PRO A 341 39.00 18.45 7.48
CA PRO A 341 38.49 17.13 7.87
C PRO A 341 38.52 16.98 9.40
N SER A 342 37.96 15.89 9.93
CA SER A 342 37.91 15.68 11.37
C SER A 342 39.27 15.46 12.01
N GLY A 343 40.20 14.82 11.28
CA GLY A 343 41.41 14.23 11.84
C GLY A 343 41.11 12.90 12.56
N HIS A 344 42.02 12.48 13.44
CA HIS A 344 41.84 11.27 14.25
C HIS A 344 40.67 11.41 15.23
N ILE A 345 39.95 10.32 15.46
CA ILE A 345 38.85 10.28 16.43
C ILE A 345 39.42 10.47 17.84
N PRO A 346 39.14 11.59 18.53
CA PRO A 346 39.68 11.83 19.86
C PRO A 346 38.88 11.07 20.94
N PRO A 347 39.47 10.84 22.12
CA PRO A 347 38.76 10.19 23.24
C PRO A 347 37.64 11.06 23.83
N ASN A 348 37.73 12.39 23.70
CA ASN A 348 36.81 13.37 24.28
C ASN A 348 36.24 14.39 23.25
N PRO A 349 35.46 13.95 22.24
CA PRO A 349 34.94 14.84 21.20
C PRO A 349 34.15 16.07 21.69
N SER A 350 33.24 15.87 22.65
CA SER A 350 32.34 16.92 23.12
C SER A 350 33.08 18.05 23.83
N GLU A 351 34.13 17.73 24.60
CA GLU A 351 34.97 18.70 25.30
C GLU A 351 35.76 19.55 24.31
N MET A 352 36.32 18.91 23.28
CA MET A 352 37.05 19.61 22.23
C MET A 352 36.16 20.60 21.47
N LEU A 353 34.96 20.18 21.07
CA LEU A 353 34.00 21.03 20.37
C LEU A 353 33.46 22.18 21.24
N GLY A 354 33.43 22.00 22.57
CA GLY A 354 33.00 23.04 23.52
C GLY A 354 34.14 23.93 24.04
N SER A 355 35.37 23.69 23.60
CA SER A 355 36.53 24.41 24.08
C SER A 355 36.59 25.87 23.60
N ALA A 356 37.34 26.71 24.31
CA ALA A 356 37.67 28.06 23.86
C ALA A 356 38.43 28.04 22.52
N ALA A 357 39.27 27.01 22.30
CA ALA A 357 40.00 26.83 21.05
C ALA A 357 39.06 26.70 19.85
N MET A 358 37.96 25.96 19.98
CA MET A 358 36.96 25.83 18.90
C MET A 358 36.28 27.16 18.59
N ARG A 359 35.91 27.94 19.62
CA ARG A 359 35.33 29.27 19.44
C ARG A 359 36.29 30.20 18.70
N THR A 360 37.53 30.31 19.18
CA THR A 360 38.56 31.15 18.55
C THR A 360 38.87 30.71 17.12
N LEU A 361 38.85 29.39 16.86
CA LEU A 361 39.03 28.83 15.52
C LEU A 361 37.91 29.30 14.56
N VAL A 362 36.64 29.14 14.96
CA VAL A 362 35.50 29.56 14.13
C VAL A 362 35.50 31.07 13.92
N GLU A 363 35.74 31.87 14.96
CA GLU A 363 35.84 33.34 14.86
C GLU A 363 36.96 33.78 13.92
N ARG A 364 38.12 33.11 13.97
CA ARG A 364 39.25 33.39 13.07
C ARG A 364 38.90 33.05 11.63
N LEU A 365 38.37 31.86 11.38
CA LEU A 365 38.07 31.37 10.03
C LEU A 365 36.91 32.11 9.38
N SER A 366 35.93 32.58 10.16
CA SER A 366 34.78 33.35 9.67
C SER A 366 35.16 34.75 9.15
N LYS A 367 36.40 35.21 9.38
CA LYS A 367 36.91 36.45 8.77
C LYS A 367 37.19 36.29 7.27
N ASP A 368 37.70 35.12 6.89
CA ASP A 368 38.22 34.84 5.54
C ASP A 368 37.32 33.91 4.71
N TYR A 369 36.46 33.14 5.38
CA TYR A 369 35.60 32.12 4.78
C TYR A 369 34.16 32.25 5.26
N PHE A 370 33.24 31.81 4.42
CA PHE A 370 31.95 31.32 4.88
C PHE A 370 32.13 29.91 5.44
N VAL A 371 31.91 29.74 6.74
CA VAL A 371 32.18 28.50 7.46
C VAL A 371 30.91 27.66 7.56
N ILE A 372 30.96 26.44 7.02
CA ILE A 372 29.88 25.45 7.16
C ILE A 372 30.44 24.31 8.00
N ILE A 373 29.76 23.97 9.10
CA ILE A 373 30.18 22.90 10.00
C ILE A 373 29.20 21.74 9.88
N ASP A 374 29.68 20.56 9.49
CA ASP A 374 28.91 19.31 9.57
C ASP A 374 29.03 18.76 11.00
N ALA A 375 27.90 18.62 11.69
CA ALA A 375 27.87 18.19 13.09
C ALA A 375 27.03 16.91 13.25
N PRO A 376 27.31 16.06 14.26
CA PRO A 376 26.56 14.83 14.52
C PRO A 376 25.07 15.12 14.81
N PRO A 377 24.18 14.12 14.78
CA PRO A 377 22.78 14.35 15.11
C PRO A 377 22.59 14.77 16.57
N ILE A 378 21.61 15.63 16.83
CA ILE A 378 21.45 16.30 18.13
C ILE A 378 20.74 15.46 19.21
N LEU A 379 19.95 14.45 18.83
CA LEU A 379 19.26 13.61 19.82
C LEU A 379 20.16 12.55 20.47
N PRO A 380 21.05 11.86 19.71
CA PRO A 380 21.90 10.83 20.32
C PRO A 380 23.06 11.39 21.14
N VAL A 381 23.56 12.58 20.79
CA VAL A 381 24.77 13.18 21.37
C VAL A 381 24.65 14.71 21.48
N THR A 382 25.37 15.30 22.43
CA THR A 382 25.32 16.75 22.74
C THR A 382 26.20 17.62 21.84
N ASP A 383 27.15 17.03 21.14
CA ASP A 383 28.16 17.69 20.30
C ASP A 383 27.59 18.80 19.40
N ALA A 384 26.50 18.53 18.67
CA ALA A 384 25.89 19.54 17.79
C ALA A 384 25.25 20.70 18.53
N SER A 385 24.70 20.46 19.72
CA SER A 385 24.15 21.54 20.57
C SER A 385 25.25 22.44 21.13
N ILE A 386 26.45 21.89 21.35
CA ILE A 386 27.62 22.65 21.76
C ILE A 386 28.13 23.51 20.60
N VAL A 387 28.30 22.92 19.42
CA VAL A 387 28.72 23.65 18.21
C VAL A 387 27.74 24.77 17.86
N ALA A 388 26.43 24.56 18.08
CA ALA A 388 25.41 25.59 17.87
C ALA A 388 25.60 26.87 18.71
N THR A 389 26.43 26.84 19.76
CA THR A 389 26.73 28.01 20.62
C THR A 389 27.92 28.84 20.13
N VAL A 390 28.69 28.34 19.16
CA VAL A 390 29.91 28.99 18.63
C VAL A 390 29.80 29.36 17.15
N VAL A 391 28.61 29.25 16.57
CA VAL A 391 28.30 29.66 15.18
C VAL A 391 27.15 30.67 15.18
N ASP A 392 27.01 31.40 14.08
CA ASP A 392 25.96 32.43 13.93
C ASP A 392 24.56 31.82 13.80
N GLY A 393 24.46 30.58 13.29
CA GLY A 393 23.19 29.90 13.25
C GLY A 393 23.19 28.43 12.83
N VAL A 394 22.03 27.83 12.97
CA VAL A 394 21.77 26.39 12.77
C VAL A 394 20.86 26.19 11.56
N VAL A 395 21.29 25.32 10.66
CA VAL A 395 20.46 24.78 9.59
C VAL A 395 20.08 23.34 9.96
N PHE A 396 18.79 23.13 10.24
CA PHE A 396 18.32 21.84 10.75
C PHE A 396 17.74 20.95 9.64
N VAL A 397 18.31 19.77 9.44
CA VAL A 397 17.91 18.83 8.39
C VAL A 397 16.89 17.84 8.93
N VAL A 398 15.79 17.66 8.19
CA VAL A 398 14.72 16.70 8.48
C VAL A 398 14.56 15.77 7.28
N ALA A 399 14.62 14.46 7.51
CA ALA A 399 14.42 13.48 6.45
C ALA A 399 12.92 13.20 6.24
N SER A 400 12.42 13.57 5.05
CA SER A 400 11.05 13.31 4.62
C SER A 400 10.69 11.83 4.77
N ASN A 401 9.51 11.57 5.31
CA ASN A 401 8.95 10.23 5.47
C ASN A 401 9.83 9.29 6.35
N ARG A 402 10.76 9.85 7.13
CA ARG A 402 11.62 9.12 8.07
C ARG A 402 11.59 9.72 9.47
N THR A 403 11.90 11.01 9.61
CA THR A 403 11.94 11.70 10.90
C THR A 403 10.53 11.85 11.48
N ARG A 404 10.36 11.61 12.78
CA ARG A 404 9.07 11.70 13.47
C ARG A 404 8.87 13.07 14.10
N ARG A 405 7.61 13.53 14.20
CA ARG A 405 7.27 14.83 14.80
C ARG A 405 7.82 15.01 16.22
N PRO A 406 7.73 14.02 17.14
CA PRO A 406 8.29 14.18 18.49
C PRO A 406 9.82 14.35 18.50
N GLU A 407 10.52 13.73 17.56
CA GLU A 407 11.99 13.85 17.42
C GLU A 407 12.37 15.28 17.00
N VAL A 408 11.61 15.85 16.06
CA VAL A 408 11.75 17.25 15.64
C VAL A 408 11.49 18.20 16.82
N THR A 409 10.40 17.99 17.58
CA THR A 409 10.08 18.81 18.75
C THR A 409 11.14 18.70 19.84
N ALA A 410 11.69 17.51 20.08
CA ALA A 410 12.77 17.30 21.04
C ALA A 410 14.05 18.02 20.61
N ALA A 411 14.44 17.91 19.34
CA ALA A 411 15.59 18.60 18.78
C ALA A 411 15.47 20.14 18.90
N ARG A 412 14.29 20.69 18.58
CA ARG A 412 13.98 22.11 18.76
C ARG A 412 14.16 22.55 20.22
N ARG A 413 13.69 21.73 21.18
CA ARG A 413 13.82 22.03 22.61
C ARG A 413 15.28 22.09 23.04
N ILE A 414 16.12 21.16 22.58
CA ILE A 414 17.56 21.15 22.88
C ILE A 414 18.23 22.41 22.32
N LEU A 415 17.96 22.76 21.06
CA LEU A 415 18.50 23.97 20.42
C LEU A 415 18.07 25.25 21.16
N ALA A 416 16.80 25.32 21.59
CA ALA A 416 16.31 26.44 22.37
C ALA A 416 16.97 26.55 23.76
N GLN A 417 17.26 25.42 24.42
CA GLN A 417 17.93 25.40 25.73
C GLN A 417 19.35 25.96 25.66
N VAL A 418 20.09 25.66 24.60
CA VAL A 418 21.44 26.21 24.36
C VAL A 418 21.43 27.58 23.69
N ARG A 419 20.24 28.17 23.45
CA ARG A 419 20.03 29.43 22.72
C ARG A 419 20.65 29.43 21.31
N GLY A 420 20.68 28.27 20.66
CA GLY A 420 21.13 28.15 19.27
C GLY A 420 20.12 28.78 18.32
N ARG A 421 20.55 29.79 17.55
CA ARG A 421 19.70 30.49 16.57
C ARG A 421 19.44 29.58 15.37
N VAL A 422 18.22 29.06 15.22
CA VAL A 422 17.84 28.27 14.05
C VAL A 422 17.48 29.21 12.90
N LEU A 423 18.31 29.25 11.86
CA LEU A 423 18.09 30.09 10.68
C LEU A 423 16.98 29.53 9.78
N GLY A 424 16.85 28.21 9.77
CA GLY A 424 15.76 27.53 9.10
C GLY A 424 15.98 26.02 9.02
N THR A 425 15.05 25.36 8.35
CA THR A 425 15.04 23.90 8.23
C THR A 425 15.18 23.45 6.78
N VAL A 426 15.67 22.23 6.56
CA VAL A 426 15.80 21.62 5.23
C VAL A 426 15.03 20.30 5.22
N LEU A 427 14.06 20.18 4.32
CA LEU A 427 13.36 18.90 4.12
C LEU A 427 14.13 18.08 3.08
N ASN A 428 14.84 17.05 3.54
CA ASN A 428 15.68 16.19 2.70
C ASN A 428 14.95 14.90 2.29
N MET A 429 15.44 14.22 1.26
CA MET A 429 14.92 12.96 0.73
C MET A 429 13.47 13.03 0.26
N VAL A 430 13.05 14.18 -0.26
CA VAL A 430 11.68 14.38 -0.76
C VAL A 430 11.45 13.50 -1.98
N THR A 431 10.26 12.89 -2.03
CA THR A 431 9.77 12.09 -3.15
C THR A 431 8.50 12.71 -3.74
N ALA A 432 8.20 12.42 -5.00
CA ALA A 432 6.97 12.90 -5.65
C ALA A 432 5.66 12.44 -4.95
N GLN A 433 5.75 11.46 -4.05
CA GLN A 433 4.62 10.93 -3.30
C GLN A 433 4.35 11.68 -1.98
N ASP A 434 5.22 12.60 -1.57
CA ASP A 434 5.13 13.29 -0.28
C ASP A 434 4.05 14.40 -0.24
N GLY A 435 3.16 14.43 -1.24
CA GLY A 435 1.93 15.23 -1.22
C GLY A 435 2.12 16.72 -1.49
N ASP A 436 3.34 17.15 -1.79
CA ASP A 436 3.66 18.56 -1.97
C ASP A 436 3.69 18.92 -3.47
N THR A 437 2.67 19.66 -3.90
CA THR A 437 2.39 20.12 -5.27
C THR A 437 3.57 20.86 -5.91
N GLY A 438 4.49 21.42 -5.11
CA GLY A 438 5.68 22.11 -5.61
C GLY A 438 6.66 21.21 -6.38
N TYR A 439 6.72 19.91 -6.06
CA TYR A 439 7.64 18.98 -6.74
C TYR A 439 7.20 18.68 -8.19
N TYR A 440 5.88 18.67 -8.44
CA TYR A 440 5.33 18.53 -9.80
C TYR A 440 5.65 19.73 -10.69
N TYR A 441 5.90 20.90 -10.11
CA TYR A 441 6.16 22.11 -10.88
C TYR A 441 7.57 22.13 -11.51
N TYR A 442 8.56 21.53 -10.84
CA TYR A 442 9.91 21.39 -11.39
C TYR A 442 9.99 20.35 -12.52
N ASP A 443 9.18 19.29 -12.48
CA ASP A 443 9.15 18.27 -13.55
C ASP A 443 8.46 18.81 -14.82
N ARG A 444 7.42 19.64 -14.66
CA ARG A 444 6.61 20.13 -15.80
C ARG A 444 7.22 21.33 -16.54
N LYS A 445 8.08 22.14 -15.89
CA LYS A 445 8.72 23.32 -16.50
C LYS A 445 9.98 23.04 -17.32
N ASN A 446 10.51 21.82 -17.30
CA ASN A 446 11.66 21.45 -18.14
C ASN A 446 11.35 21.43 -19.65
N SER A 447 10.09 21.62 -20.05
CA SER A 447 9.70 21.77 -21.45
C SER A 447 9.95 23.17 -22.03
N TYR A 448 10.30 24.18 -21.22
CA TYR A 448 10.51 25.55 -21.72
C TYR A 448 11.96 25.88 -22.13
N TYR A 449 12.95 25.07 -21.73
CA TYR A 449 14.37 25.27 -22.07
C TYR A 449 14.94 24.24 -23.05
N THR A 450 14.09 23.47 -23.74
CA THR A 450 14.58 22.74 -24.92
C THR A 450 14.70 23.74 -26.06
N GLN A 451 15.86 24.41 -26.14
CA GLN A 451 16.24 25.17 -27.33
C GLN A 451 16.17 24.22 -28.55
N PRO A 452 15.57 24.65 -29.68
CA PRO A 452 15.58 23.86 -30.90
C PRO A 452 17.04 23.78 -31.38
N GLN A 453 17.67 22.63 -31.16
CA GLN A 453 18.98 22.37 -31.73
C GLN A 453 18.79 22.25 -33.25
N GLN A 454 19.37 23.25 -33.92
CA GLN A 454 19.50 23.46 -35.36
C GLN A 454 19.39 22.18 -36.20
N ALA A 455 18.29 22.07 -36.94
CA ALA A 455 18.20 21.25 -38.12
C ALA A 455 18.86 22.00 -39.29
N ALA A 456 20.18 21.86 -39.40
CA ALA A 456 20.99 22.15 -40.58
C ALA A 456 22.21 21.22 -40.46
N THR A 457 22.52 20.28 -41.34
CA THR A 457 22.31 20.19 -42.78
C THR A 457 22.45 18.70 -43.14
N GLU A 458 21.41 18.06 -43.65
CA GLU A 458 21.54 16.75 -44.29
C GLU A 458 20.50 16.63 -45.41
N ASN A 459 20.67 17.47 -46.42
CA ASN A 459 20.03 17.33 -47.73
C ASN A 459 21.12 17.25 -48.79
N ALA A 460 21.77 16.09 -48.88
CA ALA A 460 22.43 15.65 -50.09
C ALA A 460 22.46 14.11 -50.13
N ALA A 461 21.93 13.58 -51.23
CA ALA A 461 22.01 12.19 -51.68
C ALA A 461 21.05 11.16 -51.04
N VAL A 462 19.79 11.18 -51.48
CA VAL A 462 19.03 9.94 -51.70
C VAL A 462 18.71 9.82 -53.18
N GLY A 463 19.17 8.70 -53.75
CA GLY A 463 19.10 8.37 -55.16
C GLY A 463 17.68 8.30 -55.72
N ARG A 464 17.55 8.86 -56.93
CA ARG A 464 16.42 8.65 -57.83
C ARG A 464 16.55 7.28 -58.50
N SER A 465 15.51 6.46 -58.40
CA SER A 465 15.32 5.31 -59.30
C SER A 465 13.97 5.39 -60.01
N ALA A 466 14.04 5.07 -61.30
CA ALA A 466 13.01 4.50 -62.19
C ALA A 466 12.04 5.39 -63.00
N ARG A 467 12.36 5.43 -64.31
CA ARG A 467 11.51 5.11 -65.50
C ARG A 467 10.45 6.10 -66.04
N ARG A 468 10.66 6.56 -67.29
CA ARG A 468 9.94 6.11 -68.52
C ARG A 468 10.47 6.78 -69.83
N SER A 469 10.94 5.93 -70.77
CA SER A 469 10.85 5.81 -72.27
C SER A 469 10.68 7.04 -73.21
N PRO A 470 10.89 6.98 -74.57
CA PRO A 470 11.00 5.80 -75.48
C PRO A 470 11.96 5.88 -76.74
N ARG A 471 12.14 4.71 -77.43
CA ARG A 471 12.35 4.47 -78.91
C ARG A 471 13.62 5.08 -79.59
N THR A 472 14.40 4.53 -80.53
CA THR A 472 14.38 3.46 -81.58
C THR A 472 15.88 3.34 -82.04
N GLN A 473 16.51 2.23 -82.41
CA GLN A 473 16.54 1.58 -83.73
C GLN A 473 17.56 0.42 -83.69
N ALA A 474 17.26 -0.63 -84.44
CA ALA A 474 18.02 -1.86 -84.62
C ALA A 474 19.23 -1.69 -85.58
N LEU A 475 20.18 -2.62 -85.50
CA LEU A 475 20.80 -3.34 -86.63
C LEU A 475 21.63 -4.53 -86.08
N GLU A 476 21.30 -5.74 -86.55
CA GLU A 476 21.97 -7.06 -86.39
C GLU A 476 23.33 -7.12 -87.14
N PRO A 477 24.04 -8.27 -87.40
CA PRO A 477 23.86 -9.70 -87.01
C PRO A 477 25.17 -10.41 -86.53
N VAL A 478 25.15 -11.49 -85.71
CA VAL A 478 25.02 -12.96 -85.97
C VAL A 478 26.35 -13.75 -85.98
N GLU A 479 26.33 -14.77 -85.12
CA GLU A 479 26.95 -16.10 -85.10
C GLU A 479 28.45 -16.40 -84.99
N SER A 480 28.64 -17.42 -84.14
CA SER A 480 29.80 -18.26 -83.94
C SER A 480 29.76 -19.50 -84.83
N ARG A 481 30.92 -20.01 -85.26
CA ARG A 481 31.23 -21.45 -85.15
C ARG A 481 32.74 -21.70 -85.29
N ALA A 482 33.25 -22.57 -84.41
CA ALA A 482 34.36 -23.56 -84.50
C ALA A 482 35.48 -23.34 -85.55
N GLU A 483 36.79 -23.46 -85.27
CA GLU A 483 37.54 -24.62 -84.74
C GLU A 483 38.96 -24.19 -84.25
N ARG A 484 39.61 -25.04 -83.43
CA ARG A 484 41.02 -24.96 -82.92
C ARG A 484 42.06 -25.30 -84.03
N PRO A 485 43.40 -25.36 -83.80
CA PRO A 485 44.25 -25.06 -82.62
C PRO A 485 45.53 -24.25 -82.94
N THR A 486 46.28 -23.81 -81.93
CA THR A 486 47.69 -24.23 -81.67
C THR A 486 48.35 -23.43 -80.54
N ALA A 487 49.27 -24.12 -79.88
CA ALA A 487 50.08 -23.71 -78.75
C ALA A 487 50.95 -22.47 -79.00
N SER A 488 51.33 -21.77 -77.93
CA SER A 488 52.72 -21.75 -77.43
C SER A 488 52.90 -20.63 -76.41
N ARG A 489 53.44 -21.02 -75.23
CA ARG A 489 54.50 -20.35 -74.43
C ARG A 489 54.45 -18.80 -74.34
N ARG A 490 54.63 -18.17 -73.18
CA ARG A 490 55.60 -18.47 -72.12
C ARG A 490 55.45 -17.40 -71.04
N THR A 491 55.42 -17.85 -69.79
CA THR A 491 56.19 -17.35 -68.63
C THR A 491 56.12 -15.89 -68.17
N LEU A 492 55.87 -15.80 -66.85
CA LEU A 492 56.52 -14.96 -65.83
C LEU A 492 56.21 -13.45 -65.94
N ARG A 493 55.74 -12.77 -64.90
CA ARG A 493 55.85 -12.99 -63.46
C ARG A 493 54.79 -12.16 -62.75
#